data_AF-A0A7K4G4E9-F1
#
_entry.id   AF-A0A7K4G4E9-F1
#
_cell.length_a   1.000
_cell.length_b   1.000
_cell.length_c   1.000
_cell.angle_alpha   90.00
_cell.angle_beta   90.00
_cell.angle_gamma   90.00
#
_symmetry.space_group_name_H-M   'P 1'
#
loop_
_entity.id
_entity.type
_entity.pdbx_description
1 polymer ?
#
loop_
_entity_poly.entity_id
_entity_poly.type
_entity_poly.pdbx_seq_one_letter_code
_entity_poly.pdbx_strand_id
1 'polypeptide(L)'
;MKVIKKNGRTEEFDKTKLKKSITNAGAGKLASKITLLIEKELGKSDLIPSHKIRELVIKHLQEDAGPIANEYAAFEKAVRKIVKREDFLVNRLIQLIGKSGSFNSVYGGFQIAVKDKNAFDFSGVFEELLAAGQSISIESIDGKLVIVSK
;
A
#
# COMPACT_ATOMS: atom_id res chain seq x y z
N MET A 1 6.41 -13.24 -16.25
CA MET A 1 6.02 -11.83 -16.47
C MET A 1 6.29 -11.02 -15.22
N LYS A 2 7.10 -9.98 -15.33
CA LYS A 2 7.39 -9.03 -14.24
C LYS A 2 6.67 -7.71 -14.50
N VAL A 3 6.18 -7.08 -13.45
CA VAL A 3 5.51 -5.78 -13.47
C VAL A 3 6.43 -4.71 -12.93
N ILE A 4 6.72 -3.69 -13.72
CA ILE A 4 7.49 -2.50 -13.28
C ILE A 4 6.54 -1.48 -12.67
N LYS A 5 6.81 -1.07 -11.43
CA LYS A 5 6.11 0.01 -10.75
C LYS A 5 6.69 1.37 -11.13
N LYS A 6 5.96 2.45 -10.81
CA LYS A 6 6.40 3.83 -11.10
C LYS A 6 7.74 4.18 -10.43
N ASN A 7 8.05 3.57 -9.30
CA ASN A 7 9.30 3.78 -8.55
C ASN A 7 10.45 2.86 -9.01
N GLY A 8 10.32 2.14 -10.13
CA GLY A 8 11.34 1.24 -10.64
C GLY A 8 11.35 -0.15 -9.99
N ARG A 9 10.58 -0.39 -8.92
CA ARG A 9 10.44 -1.74 -8.32
C ARG A 9 9.83 -2.71 -9.32
N THR A 10 10.38 -3.91 -9.39
CA THR A 10 9.81 -5.03 -10.16
C THR A 10 9.17 -6.05 -9.24
N GLU A 11 7.96 -6.50 -9.58
CA GLU A 11 7.24 -7.56 -8.89
C GLU A 11 6.80 -8.63 -9.89
N GLU A 12 6.52 -9.85 -9.43
CA GLU A 12 5.82 -10.82 -10.27
C GLU A 12 4.37 -10.39 -10.51
N PHE A 13 3.86 -10.67 -11.71
CA PHE A 13 2.45 -10.43 -12.01
C PHE A 13 1.56 -11.39 -11.22
N ASP A 14 0.75 -10.84 -10.31
CA ASP A 14 -0.18 -11.59 -9.48
C ASP A 14 -1.63 -11.38 -9.96
N LYS A 15 -2.18 -12.44 -10.57
CA LYS A 15 -3.58 -12.48 -11.05
C LYS A 15 -4.59 -12.35 -9.92
N THR A 16 -4.29 -12.93 -8.75
CA THR A 16 -5.17 -12.90 -7.59
C THR A 16 -5.28 -11.47 -7.07
N LYS A 17 -4.15 -10.74 -7.03
CA LYS A 17 -4.12 -9.33 -6.66
C LYS A 17 -4.90 -8.45 -7.63
N LEU A 18 -4.77 -8.69 -8.94
CA LEU A 18 -5.55 -7.99 -9.97
C LEU A 18 -7.05 -8.24 -9.80
N LYS A 19 -7.45 -9.52 -9.70
CA LYS A 19 -8.85 -9.91 -9.51
C LYS A 19 -9.47 -9.28 -8.26
N LYS A 20 -8.76 -9.33 -7.12
CA LYS A 20 -9.21 -8.69 -5.87
C LYS A 20 -9.40 -7.18 -6.05
N SER A 21 -8.48 -6.50 -6.73
CA SER A 21 -8.61 -5.07 -7.00
C SER A 21 -9.87 -4.74 -7.82
N ILE A 22 -10.21 -5.56 -8.82
CA ILE A 22 -11.40 -5.36 -9.65
C ILE A 22 -12.67 -5.65 -8.85
N THR A 23 -12.67 -6.69 -8.02
CA THR A 23 -13.79 -7.00 -7.12
C THR A 23 -14.05 -5.89 -6.12
N ASN A 24 -13.01 -5.37 -5.47
CA ASN A 24 -13.14 -4.31 -4.44
C ASN A 24 -13.66 -2.99 -5.01
N ALA A 25 -13.52 -2.79 -6.31
CA ALA A 25 -14.07 -1.63 -7.03
C ALA A 25 -15.54 -1.81 -7.46
N GLY A 26 -16.21 -2.90 -7.07
CA GLY A 26 -17.62 -3.15 -7.38
C GLY A 26 -17.86 -4.09 -8.57
N ALA A 27 -16.82 -4.48 -9.31
CA ALA A 27 -16.94 -5.30 -10.53
C ALA A 27 -16.83 -6.82 -10.28
N GLY A 28 -17.25 -7.32 -9.12
CA GLY A 28 -16.99 -8.71 -8.69
C GLY A 28 -17.43 -9.79 -9.68
N LYS A 29 -18.57 -9.60 -10.36
CA LYS A 29 -19.08 -10.53 -11.39
C LYS A 29 -18.21 -10.59 -12.64
N LEU A 30 -17.55 -9.48 -13.00
CA LEU A 30 -16.71 -9.35 -14.19
C LEU A 30 -15.22 -9.60 -13.91
N ALA A 31 -14.81 -9.55 -12.64
CA ALA A 31 -13.41 -9.61 -12.23
C ALA A 31 -12.65 -10.81 -12.80
N SER A 32 -13.25 -12.00 -12.82
CA SER A 32 -12.62 -13.20 -13.39
C SER A 32 -12.43 -13.09 -14.91
N LYS A 33 -13.46 -12.61 -15.63
CA LYS A 33 -13.43 -12.44 -17.10
C LYS A 33 -12.36 -11.44 -17.50
N ILE A 34 -12.36 -10.26 -16.88
CA ILE A 34 -11.42 -9.17 -17.17
C ILE A 34 -9.98 -9.57 -16.83
N THR A 35 -9.77 -10.26 -15.71
CA THR A 35 -8.43 -10.76 -15.34
C THR A 35 -7.86 -11.70 -16.41
N LEU A 36 -8.69 -12.60 -16.96
CA LEU A 36 -8.28 -13.52 -18.03
C LEU A 36 -8.01 -12.80 -19.36
N LEU A 37 -8.81 -11.80 -19.71
CA LEU A 37 -8.60 -10.99 -20.92
C LEU A 37 -7.28 -10.22 -20.84
N ILE A 38 -7.02 -9.57 -19.70
CA ILE A 38 -5.78 -8.86 -19.45
C ILE A 38 -4.60 -9.81 -19.52
N GLU A 39 -4.68 -10.97 -18.86
CA GLU A 39 -3.59 -11.94 -18.93
C GLU A 39 -3.26 -12.35 -20.38
N LYS A 40 -4.29 -12.62 -21.19
CA LYS A 40 -4.12 -12.96 -22.61
C LYS A 40 -3.48 -11.82 -23.40
N GLU A 41 -3.95 -10.57 -23.19
CA GLU A 41 -3.42 -9.39 -23.89
C GLU A 41 -2.00 -9.02 -23.45
N LEU A 42 -1.65 -9.22 -22.19
CA LEU A 42 -0.30 -9.01 -21.68
C LEU A 42 0.69 -10.05 -22.26
N GLY A 43 0.18 -11.21 -22.70
CA GLY A 43 0.92 -12.20 -23.46
C GLY A 43 2.19 -12.70 -22.76
N LYS A 44 3.19 -13.12 -23.55
CA LYS A 44 4.52 -13.52 -23.06
C LYS A 44 5.45 -12.33 -22.80
N SER A 45 4.91 -11.13 -22.57
CA SER A 45 5.76 -9.98 -22.27
C SER A 45 6.52 -10.23 -20.97
N ASP A 46 7.84 -10.20 -21.03
CA ASP A 46 8.67 -10.47 -19.86
C ASP A 46 8.57 -9.34 -18.83
N LEU A 47 8.33 -8.11 -19.30
CA LEU A 47 8.38 -6.91 -18.49
C LEU A 47 7.26 -5.94 -18.89
N ILE A 48 6.37 -5.64 -17.93
CA ILE A 48 5.14 -4.89 -18.18
C ILE A 48 5.04 -3.71 -17.22
N PRO A 49 4.87 -2.47 -17.71
CA PRO A 49 4.59 -1.35 -16.84
C PRO A 49 3.24 -1.48 -16.14
N SER A 50 3.20 -1.19 -14.84
CA SER A 50 1.95 -1.25 -14.04
C SER A 50 0.83 -0.32 -14.55
N HIS A 51 1.16 0.77 -15.25
CA HIS A 51 0.16 1.66 -15.85
C HIS A 51 -0.58 1.00 -17.02
N LYS A 52 0.11 0.18 -17.82
CA LYS A 52 -0.47 -0.54 -18.95
C LYS A 52 -1.54 -1.53 -18.49
N ILE A 53 -1.27 -2.27 -17.41
CA ILE A 53 -2.26 -3.17 -16.80
C ILE A 53 -3.52 -2.38 -16.43
N ARG A 54 -3.34 -1.20 -15.85
CA ARG A 54 -4.43 -0.31 -15.45
C ARG A 54 -5.28 0.17 -16.62
N GLU A 55 -4.64 0.58 -17.72
CA GLU A 55 -5.32 0.99 -18.95
C GLU A 55 -6.16 -0.15 -19.51
N LEU A 56 -5.64 -1.37 -19.52
CA LEU A 56 -6.40 -2.55 -19.98
C LEU A 56 -7.60 -2.84 -19.07
N VAL A 57 -7.45 -2.75 -17.73
CA VAL A 57 -8.59 -2.90 -16.81
C VAL A 57 -9.68 -1.88 -17.12
N ILE A 58 -9.32 -0.61 -17.26
CA ILE A 58 -10.29 0.46 -17.53
C ILE A 58 -10.97 0.23 -18.88
N LYS A 59 -10.21 -0.12 -19.92
CA LYS A 59 -10.74 -0.42 -21.26
C LYS A 59 -11.78 -1.54 -21.20
N HIS A 60 -11.44 -2.69 -20.62
CA HIS A 60 -12.37 -3.83 -20.53
C HIS A 60 -13.58 -3.54 -19.63
N LEU A 61 -13.40 -2.75 -18.57
CA LEU A 61 -14.53 -2.28 -17.76
C LEU A 61 -15.42 -1.30 -18.51
N GLN A 62 -14.87 -0.43 -19.37
CA GLN A 62 -15.67 0.50 -20.16
C GLN A 62 -16.56 -0.22 -21.18
N GLU A 63 -16.03 -1.28 -21.80
CA GLU A 63 -16.73 -2.09 -22.80
C GLU A 63 -17.89 -2.90 -22.19
N ASP A 64 -17.69 -3.49 -21.01
CA ASP A 64 -18.71 -4.34 -20.36
C ASP A 64 -19.61 -3.58 -19.37
N ALA A 65 -19.12 -2.49 -18.75
CA ALA A 65 -19.79 -1.77 -17.67
C ALA A 65 -19.25 -0.34 -17.46
N GLY A 66 -19.51 0.56 -18.42
CA GLY A 66 -19.08 1.97 -18.41
C GLY A 66 -19.11 2.71 -17.06
N PRO A 67 -20.21 2.66 -16.28
CA PRO A 67 -20.27 3.29 -14.95
C PRO A 67 -19.24 2.75 -13.96
N ILE A 68 -18.99 1.44 -13.98
CA ILE A 68 -18.06 0.74 -13.07
C ILE A 68 -16.61 1.09 -13.41
N ALA A 69 -16.29 1.42 -14.66
CA ALA A 69 -14.96 1.88 -15.04
C ALA A 69 -14.58 3.20 -14.33
N ASN A 70 -15.54 4.12 -14.19
CA ASN A 70 -15.34 5.38 -13.47
C ASN A 70 -15.16 5.14 -11.96
N GLU A 71 -15.94 4.23 -11.38
CA GLU A 71 -15.81 3.82 -9.98
C GLU A 71 -14.46 3.14 -9.72
N TYR A 72 -13.98 2.29 -10.62
CA TYR A 72 -12.66 1.67 -10.55
C TYR A 72 -11.54 2.71 -10.58
N ALA A 73 -11.62 3.69 -11.50
CA ALA A 73 -10.63 4.76 -11.57
C ALA A 73 -10.62 5.63 -10.29
N ALA A 74 -11.79 5.92 -9.73
CA ALA A 74 -11.92 6.66 -8.47
C ALA A 74 -11.37 5.86 -7.27
N PHE A 75 -11.71 4.57 -7.17
CA PHE A 75 -11.19 3.66 -6.16
C PHE A 75 -9.66 3.57 -6.23
N GLU A 76 -9.09 3.42 -7.42
CA GLU A 76 -7.64 3.33 -7.59
C GLU A 76 -6.93 4.63 -7.19
N LYS A 77 -7.52 5.80 -7.50
CA LYS A 77 -7.02 7.10 -7.05
C LYS A 77 -7.09 7.24 -5.52
N ALA A 78 -8.16 6.75 -4.89
CA ALA A 78 -8.30 6.74 -3.43
C ALA A 78 -7.27 5.82 -2.77
N VAL A 79 -7.13 4.57 -3.25
CA VAL A 79 -6.13 3.62 -2.76
C VAL A 79 -4.72 4.19 -2.93
N ARG A 80 -4.38 4.80 -4.07
CA ARG A 80 -3.08 5.46 -4.23
C ARG A 80 -2.85 6.59 -3.24
N LYS A 81 -3.90 7.35 -2.91
CA LYS A 81 -3.79 8.45 -1.93
C LYS A 81 -3.54 7.91 -0.53
N ILE A 82 -4.19 6.80 -0.16
CA ILE A 82 -3.98 6.10 1.11
C ILE A 82 -2.57 5.51 1.17
N VAL A 83 -2.17 4.71 0.18
CA VAL A 83 -0.83 4.10 0.11
C VAL A 83 0.26 5.17 0.14
N LYS A 84 0.11 6.29 -0.58
CA LYS A 84 1.08 7.39 -0.50
C LYS A 84 1.18 8.02 0.88
N ARG A 85 0.06 8.12 1.61
CA ARG A 85 0.05 8.67 2.98
C ARG A 85 0.70 7.69 3.95
N GLU A 86 0.41 6.40 3.83
CA GLU A 86 1.05 5.35 4.63
C GLU A 86 2.56 5.27 4.34
N ASP A 87 2.96 5.24 3.07
CA ASP A 87 4.38 5.27 2.67
C ASP A 87 5.08 6.55 3.19
N PHE A 88 4.40 7.70 3.14
CA PHE A 88 4.93 8.95 3.70
C PHE A 88 5.16 8.83 5.20
N LEU A 89 4.15 8.37 5.96
CA LEU A 89 4.24 8.19 7.40
C LEU A 89 5.37 7.22 7.76
N VAL A 90 5.46 6.06 7.11
CA VAL A 90 6.51 5.07 7.36
C VAL A 90 7.90 5.67 7.11
N ASN A 91 8.10 6.36 5.97
CA ASN A 91 9.38 7.01 5.68
C ASN A 91 9.74 8.08 6.70
N ARG A 92 8.75 8.84 7.17
CA ARG A 92 8.93 9.90 8.15
C ARG A 92 9.30 9.33 9.52
N LEU A 93 8.61 8.27 9.96
CA LEU A 93 8.95 7.53 11.17
C LEU A 93 10.36 6.95 11.10
N ILE A 94 10.77 6.37 9.96
CA ILE A 94 12.14 5.87 9.79
C ILE A 94 13.18 7.00 9.95
N GLN A 95 12.91 8.20 9.43
CA GLN A 95 13.81 9.35 9.59
C GLN A 95 13.93 9.80 11.05
N LEU A 96 12.80 9.89 11.76
CA LEU A 96 12.75 10.36 13.15
C LEU A 96 13.34 9.33 14.13
N ILE A 97 13.07 8.05 13.91
CA ILE A 97 13.59 6.93 14.71
C ILE A 97 15.08 6.74 14.46
N GLY A 98 15.52 6.89 13.21
CA GLY A 98 16.92 6.79 12.82
C GLY A 98 17.64 5.58 13.44
N LYS A 99 18.74 5.83 14.16
CA LYS A 99 19.50 4.81 14.89
C LYS A 99 19.12 4.66 16.36
N SER A 100 18.32 5.59 16.90
CA SER A 100 17.94 5.63 18.31
C SER A 100 16.78 4.67 18.64
N GLY A 101 16.21 4.00 17.64
CA GLY A 101 15.23 2.94 17.82
C GLY A 101 15.22 1.85 16.75
N SER A 102 14.13 1.10 16.71
CA SER A 102 13.78 0.17 15.63
C SER A 102 12.28 0.18 15.41
N PHE A 103 11.88 0.00 14.15
CA PHE A 103 10.52 0.13 13.68
C PHE A 103 10.03 -1.19 13.09
N ASN A 104 8.83 -1.64 13.48
CA ASN A 104 8.12 -2.76 12.89
C ASN A 104 6.68 -2.34 12.58
N SER A 105 6.23 -2.61 11.36
CA SER A 105 4.80 -2.49 11.03
C SER A 105 4.07 -3.74 11.51
N VAL A 106 2.95 -3.54 12.19
CA VAL A 106 2.04 -4.59 12.66
C VAL A 106 0.68 -4.40 12.00
N TYR A 107 -0.18 -5.42 12.05
CA TYR A 107 -1.51 -5.32 11.44
C TYR A 107 -2.30 -4.14 12.04
N GLY A 108 -2.54 -3.12 11.21
CA GLY A 108 -3.27 -1.91 11.59
C GLY A 108 -2.46 -0.89 12.39
N GLY A 109 -1.12 -0.96 12.43
CA GLY A 109 -0.35 0.03 13.17
C GLY A 109 1.16 -0.22 13.23
N PHE A 110 1.81 0.28 14.28
CA PHE A 110 3.27 0.29 14.41
C PHE A 110 3.74 -0.11 15.80
N GLN A 111 4.88 -0.80 15.87
CA GLN A 111 5.65 -1.02 17.08
C GLN A 111 7.03 -0.41 16.92
N ILE A 112 7.38 0.52 17.80
CA ILE A 112 8.64 1.25 17.77
C ILE A 112 9.37 1.01 19.07
N ALA A 113 10.46 0.23 19.02
CA ALA A 113 11.29 0.00 20.19
C ALA A 113 12.36 1.08 20.30
N VAL A 114 12.45 1.72 21.46
CA VAL A 114 13.45 2.75 21.76
C VAL A 114 14.73 2.09 22.26
N LYS A 115 15.84 2.35 21.57
CA LYS A 115 17.17 1.82 21.92
C LYS A 115 17.98 2.82 22.74
N ASP A 116 17.92 4.10 22.39
CA ASP A 116 18.58 5.20 23.11
C ASP A 116 17.57 6.30 23.42
N LYS A 117 17.17 6.41 24.69
CA LYS A 117 16.16 7.37 25.14
C LYS A 117 16.60 8.82 25.00
N ASN A 118 17.89 9.12 25.06
CA ASN A 118 18.37 10.50 25.03
C ASN A 118 18.45 11.05 23.60
N ALA A 119 18.63 10.15 22.62
CA ALA A 119 18.70 10.49 21.20
C ALA A 119 17.40 10.20 20.42
N PHE A 120 16.36 9.70 21.09
CA PHE A 120 15.09 9.37 20.45
C PHE A 120 14.18 10.60 20.39
N ASP A 121 13.71 10.94 19.19
CA ASP A 121 12.80 12.07 18.99
C ASP A 121 11.35 11.65 19.30
N PHE A 122 11.02 11.62 20.59
CA PHE A 122 9.67 11.28 21.06
C PHE A 122 8.61 12.21 20.50
N SER A 123 8.89 13.52 20.50
CA SER A 123 7.95 14.54 20.05
C SER A 123 7.62 14.37 18.58
N GLY A 124 8.64 14.29 17.71
CA GLY A 124 8.43 14.10 16.29
C GLY A 124 7.69 12.79 15.98
N VAL A 125 8.05 11.69 16.65
CA VAL A 125 7.37 10.40 16.44
C VAL A 125 5.90 10.47 16.86
N PHE A 126 5.58 11.04 18.02
CA PHE A 126 4.20 11.15 18.48
C PHE A 126 3.36 12.08 17.61
N GLU A 127 3.92 13.22 17.18
CA GLU A 127 3.22 14.16 16.29
C GLU A 127 2.79 13.49 14.97
N GLU A 128 3.68 12.74 14.33
CA GLU A 128 3.37 12.06 13.06
C GLU A 128 2.32 10.94 13.24
N LEU A 129 2.41 10.18 14.34
CA LEU A 129 1.43 9.13 14.66
C LEU A 129 0.05 9.73 14.96
N LEU A 130 -0.03 10.79 15.76
CA LEU A 130 -1.29 11.48 16.07
C LEU A 130 -1.88 12.16 14.83
N ALA A 131 -1.05 12.78 13.98
CA ALA A 131 -1.48 13.38 12.71
C ALA A 131 -2.06 12.33 11.74
N ALA A 132 -1.58 11.09 11.83
CA ALA A 132 -2.13 9.95 11.12
C ALA A 132 -3.41 9.37 11.76
N GLY A 133 -3.88 9.94 12.88
CA GLY A 133 -5.07 9.48 13.60
C GLY A 133 -4.85 8.19 14.40
N GLN A 134 -3.59 7.86 14.72
CA GLN A 134 -3.27 6.67 15.50
C GLN A 134 -3.44 6.90 17.00
N SER A 135 -3.87 5.86 17.71
CA SER A 135 -3.84 5.78 19.17
C SER A 135 -2.47 5.26 19.62
N ILE A 136 -1.87 5.93 20.60
CA ILE A 136 -0.51 5.64 21.06
C ILE A 136 -0.56 5.07 22.49
N SER A 137 0.09 3.93 22.71
CA SER A 137 0.42 3.42 24.04
C SER A 137 1.94 3.23 24.18
N ILE A 138 2.43 3.36 25.41
CA ILE A 138 3.84 3.13 25.73
C ILE A 138 3.89 1.94 26.68
N GLU A 139 4.63 0.93 26.29
CA GLU A 139 4.77 -0.33 27.01
C GLU A 139 6.25 -0.59 27.35
N SER A 140 6.49 -1.38 28.40
CA SER A 140 7.81 -1.90 28.73
C SER A 140 7.83 -3.39 28.43
N ILE A 141 8.50 -3.78 27.34
CA ILE A 141 8.61 -5.17 26.89
C ILE A 141 10.07 -5.60 27.04
N ASP A 142 10.33 -6.63 27.83
CA ASP A 142 11.69 -7.14 28.12
C ASP A 142 12.66 -6.04 28.61
N GLY A 143 12.15 -5.11 29.42
CA GLY A 143 12.92 -3.97 29.94
C GLY A 143 13.20 -2.86 28.91
N LYS A 144 12.68 -2.96 27.69
CA LYS A 144 12.79 -1.94 26.65
C LYS A 144 11.49 -1.15 26.55
N LEU A 145 11.63 0.15 26.31
CA LEU A 145 10.48 1.01 26.07
C LEU A 145 10.02 0.85 24.62
N VAL A 146 8.76 0.48 24.44
CA VAL A 146 8.14 0.23 23.15
C VAL A 146 6.91 1.11 23.00
N ILE A 147 6.86 1.90 21.93
CA ILE A 147 5.71 2.68 21.54
C ILE A 147 4.86 1.79 20.62
N VAL A 148 3.62 1.55 21.00
CA VAL A 148 2.64 0.79 20.20
C VAL A 148 1.60 1.79 19.68
N SER A 149 1.33 1.71 18.39
CA SER A 149 0.42 2.58 17.67
C SER A 149 -0.61 1.75 16.92
N LYS A 150 -1.90 2.11 16.99
CA LYS A 150 -2.99 1.48 16.23
C LYS A 150 -4.04 2.50 15.80
#